data_AF-A0A069E3P0-F1
#
_entry.id   AF-A0A069E3P0-F1
#
_cell.length_a   1.000
_cell.length_b   1.000
_cell.length_c   1.000
_cell.angle_alpha   90.00
_cell.angle_beta   90.00
_cell.angle_gamma   90.00
#
_symmetry.space_group_name_H-M   'P 1'
#
loop_
_entity.id
_entity.type
_entity.pdbx_description
1 polymer ?
#
loop_
_entity_poly.entity_id
_entity_poly.type
_entity_poly.pdbx_seq_one_letter_code
_entity_poly.pdbx_strand_id
1 'polypeptide(L)'
;MYMSSVARQVAWRQIERSLENPEEIVQFRQNLSAFHYYVSESGEVLFEQVSDQIMLDNQIVESARTSAQSYVTKVFGESGSPYQKSENEELASIYRQLRNLSRAGRQETRLALLMQLILESPHRTFKIFDLYTDRGQYTRQVIALLRSVFQRPDFELTPDAIEEVIAAYVPRFYSMSYYGNRGVLLEKLAKNLSPYKKIVRAVYRKFESSRSRDVLENSVAIRRALAGNSQLRKLMLDDETVDANQNSISRQDAQNPLRAQGEK
;
A
#
# COMPACT_ATOMS: atom_id res chain seq x y z
N MET A 1 -5.96 8.33 -19.21
CA MET A 1 -6.55 9.05 -18.03
C MET A 1 -7.91 9.74 -18.31
N TYR A 2 -8.18 10.31 -19.49
CA TYR A 2 -9.48 10.95 -19.80
C TYR A 2 -10.62 9.98 -20.16
N MET A 3 -10.30 8.79 -20.69
CA MET A 3 -11.30 7.86 -21.26
C MET A 3 -12.19 7.18 -20.21
N SER A 4 -11.57 6.69 -19.11
CA SER A 4 -12.34 6.16 -18.00
C SER A 4 -13.25 7.26 -17.50
N SER A 5 -12.74 8.43 -17.12
CA SER A 5 -13.53 9.59 -16.66
C SER A 5 -14.76 9.94 -17.50
N VAL A 6 -14.69 9.91 -18.84
CA VAL A 6 -15.82 10.35 -19.70
C VAL A 6 -16.85 9.24 -19.91
N ALA A 7 -16.43 8.01 -20.22
CA ALA A 7 -17.36 6.88 -20.32
C ALA A 7 -17.99 6.56 -18.96
N ARG A 8 -17.19 6.75 -17.91
CA ARG A 8 -17.60 6.83 -16.52
C ARG A 8 -18.76 7.89 -16.52
N GLN A 9 -18.53 9.18 -16.83
CA GLN A 9 -19.55 10.23 -16.69
C GLN A 9 -20.86 10.00 -17.48
N VAL A 10 -20.76 9.37 -18.64
CA VAL A 10 -21.92 8.98 -19.46
C VAL A 10 -22.77 7.93 -18.73
N ALA A 11 -22.14 6.92 -18.12
CA ALA A 11 -22.85 5.95 -17.29
C ALA A 11 -23.61 6.61 -16.12
N TRP A 12 -22.98 7.51 -15.37
CA TRP A 12 -23.69 8.17 -14.25
C TRP A 12 -24.84 9.03 -14.70
N ARG A 13 -24.67 9.79 -15.78
CA ARG A 13 -25.79 10.59 -16.30
C ARG A 13 -26.97 9.72 -16.69
N GLN A 14 -26.73 8.49 -17.16
CA GLN A 14 -27.80 7.57 -17.46
C GLN A 14 -28.46 7.02 -16.19
N ILE A 15 -27.68 6.62 -15.18
CA ILE A 15 -28.23 6.16 -13.89
C ILE A 15 -29.04 7.27 -13.22
N GLU A 16 -28.51 8.50 -13.17
CA GLU A 16 -29.20 9.66 -12.61
C GLU A 16 -30.51 9.99 -13.36
N ARG A 17 -30.59 9.72 -14.66
CA ARG A 17 -31.82 9.91 -15.45
C ARG A 17 -32.85 8.81 -15.22
N SER A 18 -32.41 7.61 -14.86
CA SER A 18 -33.28 6.46 -14.60
C SER A 18 -33.81 6.42 -13.16
N LEU A 19 -33.22 7.21 -12.25
CA LEU A 19 -33.72 7.38 -10.88
C LEU A 19 -34.81 8.47 -10.90
N GLU A 20 -36.03 8.11 -10.52
CA GLU A 20 -37.16 9.04 -10.51
C GLU A 20 -37.22 9.85 -9.21
N ASN A 21 -36.63 9.34 -8.13
CA ASN A 21 -36.67 9.95 -6.80
C ASN A 21 -35.40 10.80 -6.53
N PRO A 22 -35.54 12.10 -6.22
CA PRO A 22 -34.42 12.97 -5.86
C PRO A 22 -33.58 12.47 -4.68
N GLU A 23 -34.20 11.79 -3.71
CA GLU A 23 -33.49 11.21 -2.56
C GLU A 23 -32.61 10.03 -2.98
N GLU A 24 -33.07 9.20 -3.92
CA GLU A 24 -32.28 8.11 -4.50
C GLU A 24 -31.10 8.63 -5.31
N ILE A 25 -31.27 9.74 -6.03
CA ILE A 25 -30.17 10.42 -6.75
C ILE A 25 -29.12 10.92 -5.77
N VAL A 26 -29.54 11.56 -4.67
CA VAL A 26 -28.62 12.06 -3.63
C VAL A 26 -27.92 10.91 -2.92
N GLN A 27 -28.65 9.85 -2.57
CA GLN A 27 -28.09 8.66 -1.92
C GLN A 27 -27.14 7.91 -2.87
N PHE A 28 -27.48 7.79 -4.14
CA PHE A 28 -26.61 7.23 -5.17
C PHE A 28 -25.34 8.08 -5.35
N ARG A 29 -25.46 9.41 -5.43
CA ARG A 29 -24.33 10.36 -5.50
C ARG A 29 -23.40 10.24 -4.28
N GLN A 30 -23.97 10.13 -3.09
CA GLN A 30 -23.20 9.95 -1.85
C GLN A 30 -22.48 8.59 -1.79
N ASN A 31 -23.01 7.60 -2.50
CA ASN A 31 -22.49 6.23 -2.56
C ASN A 31 -21.80 5.91 -3.90
N LEU A 32 -21.38 6.92 -4.67
CA LEU A 32 -20.63 6.76 -5.93
C LEU A 32 -19.32 5.98 -5.76
N SER A 33 -18.78 5.92 -4.55
CA SER A 33 -17.64 5.08 -4.19
C SER A 33 -17.97 3.58 -4.10
N ALA A 34 -19.25 3.21 -4.15
CA ALA A 34 -19.72 1.84 -4.02
C ALA A 34 -19.88 1.10 -5.37
N PHE A 35 -19.71 1.77 -6.51
CA PHE A 35 -19.77 1.15 -7.83
C PHE A 35 -18.44 1.32 -8.55
N HIS A 36 -17.83 0.20 -8.93
CA HIS A 36 -16.65 0.17 -9.76
C HIS A 36 -17.04 -0.04 -11.23
N TYR A 37 -16.44 0.77 -12.09
CA TYR A 37 -16.64 0.75 -13.53
C TYR A 37 -15.32 0.38 -14.21
N TYR A 38 -15.36 -0.58 -15.13
CA TYR A 38 -14.23 -0.87 -16.01
C TYR A 38 -14.70 -1.37 -17.38
N VAL A 39 -13.80 -1.31 -18.37
CA VAL A 39 -14.02 -1.86 -19.71
C VAL A 39 -13.11 -3.08 -19.86
N SER A 40 -13.67 -4.21 -20.28
CA SER A 40 -13.01 -5.50 -20.43
C SER A 40 -12.11 -5.55 -21.69
N GLU A 41 -11.36 -6.64 -21.84
CA GLU A 41 -10.53 -6.93 -23.02
C GLU A 41 -11.33 -7.03 -24.32
N SER A 42 -12.61 -7.42 -24.26
CA SER A 42 -13.53 -7.45 -25.41
C SER A 42 -14.20 -6.10 -25.67
N GLY A 43 -13.87 -5.07 -24.89
CA GLY A 43 -14.53 -3.77 -24.93
C GLY A 43 -15.81 -3.71 -24.11
N GLU A 44 -16.16 -4.76 -23.34
CA GLU A 44 -17.38 -4.77 -22.52
C GLU A 44 -17.23 -3.92 -21.26
N VAL A 45 -18.14 -2.99 -21.08
CA VAL A 45 -18.32 -2.26 -19.84
C VAL A 45 -18.80 -3.24 -18.78
N LEU A 46 -18.17 -3.23 -17.61
CA LEU A 46 -18.50 -4.06 -16.46
C LEU A 46 -18.76 -3.15 -15.26
N PHE A 47 -19.87 -3.43 -14.56
CA PHE A 47 -20.24 -2.79 -13.29
C PHE A 47 -20.04 -3.83 -12.19
N GLU A 48 -19.17 -3.53 -11.23
CA GLU A 48 -19.07 -4.31 -10.00
C GLU A 48 -19.59 -3.46 -8.85
N GLN A 49 -20.67 -3.93 -8.23
CA GLN A 49 -21.20 -3.36 -6.99
C GLN A 49 -20.27 -3.79 -5.84
N VAL A 50 -19.75 -2.81 -5.11
CA VAL A 50 -18.74 -2.99 -4.05
C VAL A 50 -19.32 -2.82 -2.65
N SER A 51 -20.61 -2.51 -2.54
CA SER A 51 -21.33 -2.44 -1.27
C SER A 51 -22.73 -3.03 -1.38
N ASP A 52 -23.11 -3.86 -0.42
CA ASP A 52 -24.47 -4.42 -0.28
C ASP A 52 -25.51 -3.37 0.16
N GLN A 53 -25.08 -2.13 0.45
CA GLN A 53 -25.94 -1.10 1.04
C GLN A 53 -26.92 -0.44 0.05
N ILE A 54 -26.76 -0.61 -1.26
CA ILE A 54 -27.69 -0.11 -2.28
C ILE A 54 -27.93 -1.20 -3.31
N MET A 55 -29.05 -1.90 -3.23
CA MET A 55 -29.51 -2.70 -4.36
C MET A 55 -30.17 -1.77 -5.38
N LEU A 56 -29.44 -1.41 -6.43
CA LEU A 56 -30.06 -0.82 -7.61
C LEU A 56 -30.81 -1.92 -8.36
N ASP A 57 -31.92 -1.54 -9.00
CA ASP A 57 -32.59 -2.44 -9.93
C ASP A 57 -31.59 -2.87 -11.03
N ASN A 58 -31.48 -4.18 -11.26
CA ASN A 58 -30.63 -4.75 -12.31
C ASN A 58 -30.92 -4.13 -13.68
N GLN A 59 -32.17 -3.71 -13.95
CA GLN A 59 -32.53 -3.03 -15.20
C GLN A 59 -31.85 -1.66 -15.33
N ILE A 60 -31.69 -0.93 -14.23
CA ILE A 60 -31.01 0.38 -14.22
C ILE A 60 -29.51 0.19 -14.45
N VAL A 61 -28.91 -0.82 -13.82
CA VAL A 61 -27.48 -1.16 -13.99
C VAL A 61 -27.19 -1.59 -15.43
N GLU A 62 -28.02 -2.47 -16.00
CA GLU A 62 -27.85 -2.93 -17.39
C GLU A 62 -28.13 -1.84 -18.43
N SER A 63 -29.07 -0.92 -18.16
CA SER A 63 -29.30 0.26 -19.01
C SER A 63 -28.09 1.20 -19.03
N ALA A 64 -27.50 1.44 -17.87
CA ALA A 64 -26.28 2.25 -17.74
C ALA A 64 -25.07 1.59 -18.40
N ARG A 65 -24.95 0.27 -18.25
CA ARG A 65 -23.96 -0.57 -18.94
C ARG A 65 -24.07 -0.46 -20.44
N THR A 66 -25.26 -0.66 -20.97
CA THR A 66 -25.55 -0.57 -22.41
C THR A 66 -25.25 0.83 -22.96
N SER A 67 -25.59 1.88 -22.22
CA SER A 67 -25.35 3.27 -22.64
C SER A 67 -23.87 3.62 -22.65
N ALA A 68 -23.13 3.18 -21.65
CA ALA A 68 -21.68 3.34 -21.59
C ALA A 68 -20.99 2.52 -22.69
N GLN A 69 -21.46 1.30 -22.94
CA GLN A 69 -20.97 0.42 -24.00
C GLN A 69 -21.14 1.08 -25.36
N SER A 70 -22.34 1.58 -25.65
CA SER A 70 -22.66 2.28 -26.90
C SER A 70 -21.78 3.52 -27.12
N TYR A 71 -21.51 4.29 -26.06
CA TYR A 71 -20.59 5.43 -26.14
C TYR A 71 -19.16 5.00 -26.46
N VAL A 72 -18.65 3.96 -25.79
CA VAL A 72 -17.32 3.41 -26.04
C VAL A 72 -17.21 2.92 -27.49
N THR A 73 -18.17 2.14 -27.98
CA THR A 73 -18.19 1.66 -29.37
C THR A 73 -18.28 2.81 -30.38
N LYS A 74 -19.11 3.84 -30.12
CA LYS A 74 -19.31 4.98 -31.04
C LYS A 74 -18.07 5.86 -31.16
N VAL A 75 -17.31 6.04 -30.09
CA VAL A 75 -16.14 6.93 -30.08
C VAL A 75 -14.88 6.20 -30.60
N PHE A 76 -14.80 4.88 -30.46
CA PHE A 76 -13.54 4.15 -30.68
C PHE A 76 -13.61 3.03 -31.73
N GLY A 77 -14.77 2.75 -32.32
CA GLY A 77 -14.95 1.66 -33.29
C GLY A 77 -15.00 0.28 -32.64
N GLU A 78 -15.17 -0.77 -33.44
CA GLU A 78 -15.30 -2.17 -32.97
C GLU A 78 -13.94 -2.83 -32.63
N SER A 79 -12.82 -2.19 -32.96
CA SER A 79 -11.48 -2.79 -32.87
C SER A 79 -10.63 -2.06 -31.83
N GLY A 80 -10.45 -2.67 -30.66
CA GLY A 80 -9.59 -2.15 -29.60
C GLY A 80 -8.17 -1.88 -30.08
N SER A 81 -7.69 -0.65 -29.88
CA SER A 81 -6.33 -0.24 -30.22
C SER A 81 -5.30 -0.97 -29.34
N PRO A 82 -4.13 -1.38 -29.87
CA PRO A 82 -3.07 -2.00 -29.06
C PRO A 82 -2.56 -1.10 -27.92
N TYR A 83 -2.69 0.23 -28.05
CA TYR A 83 -2.41 1.17 -26.96
C TYR A 83 -3.45 1.05 -25.82
N GLN A 84 -4.72 0.77 -26.14
CA GLN A 84 -5.78 0.55 -25.16
C GLN A 84 -5.58 -0.75 -24.38
N LYS A 85 -4.97 -1.78 -24.98
CA LYS A 85 -4.68 -3.05 -24.28
C LYS A 85 -3.74 -2.83 -23.08
N SER A 86 -2.64 -2.09 -23.28
CA SER A 86 -1.68 -1.81 -22.21
C SER A 86 -2.24 -0.92 -21.08
N GLU A 87 -3.06 0.09 -21.41
CA GLU A 87 -3.70 0.96 -20.40
C GLU A 87 -4.82 0.22 -19.65
N ASN A 88 -5.57 -0.65 -20.33
CA ASN A 88 -6.59 -1.50 -19.70
C ASN A 88 -5.98 -2.56 -18.78
N GLU A 89 -4.86 -3.16 -19.16
CA GLU A 89 -4.11 -4.11 -18.31
C GLU A 89 -3.59 -3.41 -17.03
N GLU A 90 -3.08 -2.18 -17.15
CA GLU A 90 -2.64 -1.39 -15.99
C GLU A 90 -3.81 -1.08 -15.04
N LEU A 91 -4.94 -0.62 -15.58
CA LEU A 91 -6.14 -0.33 -14.79
C LEU A 91 -6.72 -1.59 -14.12
N ALA A 92 -6.81 -2.71 -14.85
CA ALA A 92 -7.25 -3.98 -14.29
C ALA A 92 -6.32 -4.49 -13.19
N SER A 93 -5.01 -4.26 -13.31
CA SER A 93 -4.05 -4.56 -12.26
C SER A 93 -4.28 -3.69 -11.01
N ILE A 94 -4.47 -2.37 -11.18
CA ILE A 94 -4.79 -1.43 -10.09
C ILE A 94 -6.06 -1.86 -9.34
N TYR A 95 -7.13 -2.22 -10.07
CA TYR A 95 -8.37 -2.66 -9.43
C TYR A 95 -8.23 -3.99 -8.69
N ARG A 96 -7.48 -4.96 -9.23
CA ARG A 96 -7.15 -6.19 -8.51
C ARG A 96 -6.41 -5.91 -7.20
N GLN A 97 -5.46 -4.97 -7.22
CA GLN A 97 -4.75 -4.55 -6.01
C GLN A 97 -5.67 -3.86 -5.00
N LEU A 98 -6.54 -2.94 -5.45
CA LEU A 98 -7.56 -2.31 -4.60
C LEU A 98 -8.51 -3.34 -3.96
N ARG A 99 -8.92 -4.37 -4.71
CA ARG A 99 -9.76 -5.47 -4.21
C ARG A 99 -9.04 -6.32 -3.17
N ASN A 100 -7.76 -6.60 -3.37
CA ASN A 100 -6.95 -7.34 -2.39
C ASN A 100 -6.80 -6.53 -1.09
N LEU A 101 -6.61 -5.21 -1.21
CA LEU A 101 -6.56 -4.31 -0.06
C LEU A 101 -7.89 -4.22 0.67
N SER A 102 -9.03 -4.15 -0.03
CA SER A 102 -10.35 -4.09 0.62
C SER A 102 -10.71 -5.38 1.35
N ARG A 103 -10.26 -6.53 0.84
CA ARG A 103 -10.45 -7.86 1.47
C ARG A 103 -9.53 -8.12 2.66
N ALA A 104 -8.41 -7.40 2.77
CA ALA A 104 -7.51 -7.54 3.91
C ALA A 104 -8.17 -6.97 5.18
N GLY A 105 -8.56 -7.85 6.10
CA GLY A 105 -9.37 -7.48 7.27
C GLY A 105 -8.68 -6.52 8.23
N ARG A 106 -7.43 -6.78 8.63
CA ARG A 106 -6.68 -5.94 9.59
C ARG A 106 -5.99 -4.77 8.89
N GLN A 107 -6.01 -3.60 9.54
CA GLN A 107 -5.38 -2.38 9.03
C GLN A 107 -3.85 -2.52 8.90
N GLU A 108 -3.20 -3.29 9.78
CA GLU A 108 -1.77 -3.56 9.75
C GLU A 108 -1.38 -4.38 8.51
N THR A 109 -2.25 -5.31 8.10
CA THR A 109 -2.07 -6.07 6.86
C THR A 109 -2.21 -5.17 5.65
N ARG A 110 -3.25 -4.31 5.61
CA ARG A 110 -3.45 -3.36 4.50
C ARG A 110 -2.27 -2.41 4.36
N LEU A 111 -1.77 -1.90 5.48
CA LEU A 111 -0.61 -1.03 5.51
C LEU A 111 0.63 -1.73 4.95
N ALA A 112 0.90 -2.97 5.38
CA ALA A 112 2.05 -3.74 4.90
C ALA A 112 1.96 -4.04 3.39
N LEU A 113 0.77 -4.39 2.89
CA LEU A 113 0.53 -4.59 1.46
C LEU A 113 0.72 -3.30 0.67
N LEU A 114 0.25 -2.15 1.18
CA LEU A 114 0.48 -0.87 0.53
C LEU A 114 1.96 -0.54 0.46
N MET A 115 2.72 -0.72 1.54
CA MET A 115 4.18 -0.51 1.53
C MET A 115 4.88 -1.41 0.51
N GLN A 116 4.45 -2.68 0.41
CA GLN A 116 4.97 -3.59 -0.59
C GLN A 116 4.71 -3.07 -2.01
N LEU A 117 3.49 -2.59 -2.29
CA LEU A 117 3.15 -2.00 -3.57
C LEU A 117 3.99 -0.75 -3.88
N ILE A 118 4.28 0.10 -2.89
CA ILE A 118 5.17 1.27 -3.10
C ILE A 118 6.54 0.79 -3.55
N LEU A 119 7.09 -0.25 -2.93
CA LEU A 119 8.43 -0.77 -3.24
C LEU A 119 8.49 -1.47 -4.60
N GLU A 120 7.43 -2.18 -5.00
CA GLU A 120 7.37 -2.90 -6.28
C GLU A 120 7.08 -1.97 -7.47
N SER A 121 6.24 -0.96 -7.28
CA SER A 121 5.78 -0.08 -8.36
C SER A 121 5.35 1.29 -7.83
N PRO A 122 6.29 2.20 -7.52
CA PRO A 122 6.00 3.47 -6.84
C PRO A 122 4.97 4.32 -7.59
N HIS A 123 5.16 4.51 -8.90
CA HIS A 123 4.26 5.33 -9.74
C HIS A 123 2.82 4.78 -9.79
N ARG A 124 2.66 3.46 -9.86
CA ARG A 124 1.34 2.82 -9.83
C ARG A 124 0.69 3.00 -8.46
N THR A 125 1.47 2.88 -7.39
CA THR A 125 0.97 2.98 -6.03
C THR A 125 0.47 4.37 -5.67
N PHE A 126 1.04 5.44 -6.23
CA PHE A 126 0.46 6.78 -6.05
C PHE A 126 -0.92 6.90 -6.69
N LYS A 127 -1.15 6.29 -7.87
CA LYS A 127 -2.50 6.20 -8.45
C LYS A 127 -3.45 5.41 -7.54
N ILE A 128 -2.97 4.34 -6.90
CA ILE A 128 -3.75 3.58 -5.92
C ILE A 128 -4.08 4.43 -4.71
N PHE A 129 -3.15 5.22 -4.18
CA PHE A 129 -3.40 6.11 -3.04
C PHE A 129 -4.45 7.18 -3.29
N ASP A 130 -4.63 7.63 -4.54
CA ASP A 130 -5.67 8.58 -4.90
C ASP A 130 -7.06 7.93 -4.97
N LEU A 131 -7.11 6.63 -5.25
CA LEU A 131 -8.37 5.87 -5.34
C LEU A 131 -8.73 5.15 -4.04
N TYR A 132 -7.74 4.85 -3.20
CA TYR A 132 -7.89 4.03 -2.02
C TYR A 132 -8.21 4.87 -0.77
N THR A 133 -9.32 4.57 -0.12
CA THR A 133 -9.68 5.12 1.20
C THR A 133 -9.75 4.01 2.24
N ASP A 134 -8.80 3.99 3.19
CA ASP A 134 -8.86 3.07 4.32
C ASP A 134 -9.88 3.56 5.36
N ARG A 135 -10.66 2.63 5.93
CA ARG A 135 -11.59 2.90 7.04
C ARG A 135 -10.83 3.20 8.35
N GLY A 136 -9.63 2.64 8.51
CA GLY A 136 -8.76 2.81 9.67
C GLY A 136 -8.04 4.15 9.67
N GLN A 137 -8.14 4.89 10.77
CA GLN A 137 -7.45 6.17 10.94
C GLN A 137 -5.92 6.02 10.91
N TYR A 138 -5.39 4.95 11.51
CA TYR A 138 -3.96 4.68 11.56
C TYR A 138 -3.34 4.53 10.17
N THR A 139 -3.91 3.66 9.32
CA THR A 139 -3.41 3.46 7.94
C THR A 139 -3.47 4.75 7.14
N ARG A 140 -4.56 5.53 7.24
CA ARG A 140 -4.66 6.84 6.56
C ARG A 140 -3.55 7.80 6.97
N GLN A 141 -3.25 7.91 8.26
CA GLN A 141 -2.18 8.77 8.76
C GLN A 141 -0.81 8.33 8.23
N VAL A 142 -0.54 7.03 8.20
CA VAL A 142 0.73 6.51 7.69
C VAL A 142 0.85 6.75 6.18
N ILE A 143 -0.21 6.52 5.40
CA ILE A 143 -0.20 6.81 3.95
C ILE A 143 0.04 8.30 3.71
N ALA A 144 -0.63 9.19 4.44
CA ALA A 144 -0.44 10.64 4.30
C ALA A 144 1.02 11.04 4.59
N LEU A 145 1.62 10.44 5.61
CA LEU A 145 3.02 10.66 5.97
C LEU A 145 4.01 10.15 4.89
N LEU A 146 3.75 8.97 4.32
CA LEU A 146 4.57 8.44 3.23
C LEU A 146 4.41 9.28 1.95
N ARG A 147 3.18 9.70 1.63
CA ARG A 147 2.91 10.59 0.49
C ARG A 147 3.68 11.90 0.61
N SER A 148 3.67 12.53 1.78
CA SER A 148 4.37 13.81 1.97
C SER A 148 5.88 13.71 1.83
N VAL A 149 6.47 12.52 1.99
CA VAL A 149 7.89 12.28 1.74
C VAL A 149 8.13 11.98 0.26
N PHE A 150 7.39 11.04 -0.31
CA PHE A 150 7.66 10.54 -1.66
C PHE A 150 7.18 11.45 -2.79
N GLN A 151 6.28 12.39 -2.51
CA GLN A 151 5.83 13.40 -3.48
C GLN A 151 6.69 14.67 -3.45
N ARG A 152 7.76 14.71 -2.65
CA ARG A 152 8.67 15.86 -2.66
C ARG A 152 9.42 15.94 -4.00
N PRO A 153 9.59 17.13 -4.59
CA PRO A 153 10.29 17.27 -5.87
C PRO A 153 11.73 16.77 -5.86
N ASP A 154 12.38 16.79 -4.69
CA ASP A 154 13.77 16.39 -4.49
C ASP A 154 13.93 14.91 -4.10
N PHE A 155 12.84 14.15 -4.00
CA PHE A 155 12.90 12.75 -3.61
C PHE A 155 13.05 11.82 -4.81
N GLU A 156 14.10 11.01 -4.81
CA GLU A 156 14.32 9.99 -5.84
C GLU A 156 13.51 8.73 -5.57
N LEU A 157 12.60 8.38 -6.48
CA LEU A 157 11.75 7.18 -6.40
C LEU A 157 12.48 5.89 -6.80
N THR A 158 13.69 5.67 -6.28
CA THR A 158 14.43 4.42 -6.47
C THR A 158 14.01 3.39 -5.42
N PRO A 159 14.03 2.07 -5.73
CA PRO A 159 13.67 1.04 -4.74
C PRO A 159 14.48 1.13 -3.44
N ASP A 160 15.79 1.42 -3.54
CA ASP A 160 16.68 1.49 -2.38
C ASP A 160 16.40 2.72 -1.48
N ALA A 161 16.11 3.88 -2.08
CA ALA A 161 15.73 5.08 -1.35
C ALA A 161 14.36 4.94 -0.66
N ILE A 162 13.39 4.35 -1.35
CA ILE A 162 12.06 4.07 -0.78
C ILE A 162 12.19 3.08 0.38
N GLU A 163 12.99 2.02 0.22
CA GLU A 163 13.24 1.04 1.26
C GLU A 163 13.85 1.68 2.51
N GLU A 164 14.82 2.57 2.32
CA GLU A 164 15.49 3.30 3.40
C GLU A 164 14.54 4.22 4.17
N VAL A 165 13.70 4.97 3.45
CA VAL A 165 12.66 5.78 4.07
C VAL A 165 11.71 4.89 4.88
N ILE A 166 11.13 3.84 4.28
CA ILE A 166 10.18 2.99 5.00
C ILE A 166 10.83 2.40 6.26
N ALA A 167 12.08 1.94 6.16
CA ALA A 167 12.86 1.42 7.28
C ALA A 167 13.02 2.46 8.40
N ALA A 168 13.40 3.70 8.05
CA ALA A 168 13.55 4.80 9.01
C ALA A 168 12.25 5.17 9.72
N TYR A 169 11.09 4.97 9.07
CA TYR A 169 9.79 5.25 9.66
C TYR A 169 9.19 4.10 10.48
N VAL A 170 9.73 2.87 10.42
CA VAL A 170 9.23 1.71 11.21
C VAL A 170 9.06 2.04 12.70
N PRO A 171 10.02 2.69 13.41
CA PRO A 171 9.84 3.06 14.81
C PRO A 171 8.67 4.03 15.03
N ARG A 172 8.45 4.95 14.09
CA ARG A 172 7.34 5.91 14.15
C ARG A 172 5.99 5.23 13.92
N PHE A 173 5.91 4.31 12.95
CA PHE A 173 4.71 3.50 12.71
C PHE A 173 4.34 2.68 13.95
N TYR A 174 5.34 2.04 14.58
CA TYR A 174 5.15 1.33 15.83
C TYR A 174 4.58 2.23 16.93
N SER A 175 5.13 3.43 17.12
CA SER A 175 4.65 4.36 18.16
C SER A 175 3.24 4.87 17.89
N MET A 176 2.89 5.09 16.62
CA MET A 176 1.55 5.52 16.19
C MET A 176 0.49 4.41 16.28
N SER A 177 0.90 3.14 16.23
CA SER A 177 -0.02 2.01 16.35
C SER A 177 -0.56 1.87 17.78
N TYR A 178 -1.83 1.46 17.87
CA TYR A 178 -2.48 1.16 19.15
C TYR A 178 -1.69 0.09 19.90
N TYR A 179 -1.55 0.25 21.21
CA TYR A 179 -0.66 -0.58 22.04
C TYR A 179 -0.87 -2.09 21.82
N GLY A 180 -2.13 -2.55 21.75
CA GLY A 180 -2.44 -3.98 21.54
C GLY A 180 -2.22 -4.52 20.11
N ASN A 181 -1.85 -3.67 19.15
CA ASN A 181 -1.65 -4.04 17.75
C ASN A 181 -0.19 -3.88 17.29
N ARG A 182 0.72 -3.50 18.18
CA ARG A 182 2.12 -3.21 17.83
C ARG A 182 2.86 -4.48 17.39
N GLY A 183 2.65 -5.60 18.09
CA GLY A 183 3.17 -6.91 17.72
C GLY A 183 2.63 -7.36 16.37
N VAL A 184 1.33 -7.17 16.13
CA VAL A 184 0.68 -7.51 14.85
C VAL A 184 1.25 -6.67 13.71
N LEU A 185 1.48 -5.37 13.93
CA LEU A 185 2.12 -4.50 12.94
C LEU A 185 3.49 -5.04 12.55
N LEU A 186 4.37 -5.29 13.54
CA LEU A 186 5.72 -5.79 13.26
C LEU A 186 5.69 -7.15 12.56
N GLU A 187 4.76 -8.03 12.94
CA GLU A 187 4.54 -9.32 12.28
C GLU A 187 4.13 -9.15 10.81
N LYS A 188 3.16 -8.26 10.51
CA LYS A 188 2.72 -8.04 9.12
C LYS A 188 3.78 -7.35 8.27
N LEU A 189 4.55 -6.42 8.83
CA LEU A 189 5.68 -5.81 8.14
C LEU A 189 6.76 -6.85 7.84
N ALA A 190 7.18 -7.65 8.84
CA ALA A 190 8.18 -8.71 8.64
C ALA A 190 7.74 -9.72 7.57
N LYS A 191 6.46 -10.11 7.58
CA LYS A 191 5.93 -11.11 6.63
C LYS A 191 5.88 -10.58 5.20
N ASN A 192 5.23 -9.45 4.96
CA ASN A 192 4.97 -8.95 3.61
C ASN A 192 6.18 -8.22 3.01
N LEU A 193 7.04 -7.65 3.84
CA LEU A 193 8.24 -6.91 3.41
C LEU A 193 9.52 -7.73 3.58
N SER A 194 9.39 -9.06 3.70
CA SER A 194 10.53 -9.96 3.90
C SER A 194 11.66 -9.84 2.86
N PRO A 195 11.43 -9.49 1.57
CA PRO A 195 12.52 -9.30 0.61
C PRO A 195 13.39 -8.05 0.89
N TYR A 196 12.88 -7.08 1.65
CA TYR A 196 13.46 -5.75 1.82
C TYR A 196 14.29 -5.65 3.11
N LYS A 197 15.60 -5.88 2.98
CA LYS A 197 16.54 -6.08 4.09
C LYS A 197 16.59 -4.91 5.08
N LYS A 198 16.62 -3.66 4.63
CA LYS A 198 16.70 -2.47 5.51
C LYS A 198 15.44 -2.39 6.39
N ILE A 199 14.27 -2.61 5.79
CA ILE A 199 12.98 -2.61 6.52
C ILE A 199 12.95 -3.74 7.55
N VAL A 200 13.35 -4.94 7.13
CA VAL A 200 13.34 -6.13 7.99
C VAL A 200 14.31 -5.96 9.17
N ARG A 201 15.50 -5.38 8.96
CA ARG A 201 16.41 -5.03 10.06
C ARG A 201 15.79 -4.01 11.01
N ALA A 202 15.12 -2.98 10.50
CA ALA A 202 14.44 -1.99 11.33
C ALA A 202 13.32 -2.62 12.18
N VAL A 203 12.54 -3.55 11.60
CA VAL A 203 11.53 -4.33 12.32
C VAL A 203 12.17 -5.16 13.43
N TYR A 204 13.28 -5.85 13.15
CA TYR A 204 13.97 -6.66 14.16
C TYR A 204 14.51 -5.81 15.32
N ARG A 205 15.23 -4.72 15.02
CA ARG A 205 15.74 -3.79 16.05
C ARG A 205 14.59 -3.25 16.91
N LYS A 206 13.43 -2.96 16.30
CA LYS A 206 12.26 -2.49 17.04
C LYS A 206 11.62 -3.60 17.89
N PHE A 207 11.62 -4.83 17.39
CA PHE A 207 11.17 -6.01 18.12
C PHE A 207 12.05 -6.28 19.36
N GLU A 208 13.37 -6.37 19.22
CA GLU A 208 14.31 -6.66 20.32
C GLU A 208 14.30 -5.57 21.41
N SER A 209 14.15 -4.31 21.01
CA SER A 209 14.07 -3.19 21.98
C SER A 209 12.69 -3.04 22.65
N SER A 210 11.66 -3.76 22.19
CA SER A 210 10.30 -3.65 22.70
C SER A 210 10.03 -4.62 23.85
N ARG A 211 9.56 -4.09 24.98
CA ARG A 211 9.07 -4.89 26.13
C ARG A 211 7.55 -5.11 26.12
N SER A 212 6.86 -4.74 25.04
CA SER A 212 5.41 -4.83 24.95
C SER A 212 4.92 -6.28 24.93
N ARG A 213 3.89 -6.58 25.72
CA ARG A 213 3.36 -7.96 25.87
C ARG A 213 2.88 -8.56 24.56
N ASP A 214 2.15 -7.80 23.75
CA ASP A 214 1.66 -8.21 22.43
C ASP A 214 2.80 -8.53 21.46
N VAL A 215 3.93 -7.81 21.56
CA VAL A 215 5.14 -8.09 20.78
C VAL A 215 5.78 -9.41 21.21
N LEU A 216 5.79 -9.70 22.51
CA LEU A 216 6.25 -10.99 23.04
C LEU A 216 5.33 -12.14 22.59
N GLU A 217 4.01 -11.93 22.61
CA GLU A 217 3.02 -12.91 22.13
C GLU A 217 3.20 -13.21 20.62
N ASN A 218 3.57 -12.20 19.83
CA ASN A 218 3.83 -12.36 18.40
C ASN A 218 5.29 -12.73 18.06
N SER A 219 6.16 -12.88 19.06
CA SER A 219 7.60 -13.04 18.87
C SER A 219 7.98 -14.26 18.00
N VAL A 220 7.28 -15.39 18.16
CA VAL A 220 7.53 -16.59 17.35
C VAL A 220 7.17 -16.37 15.90
N ALA A 221 6.04 -15.71 15.62
CA ALA A 221 5.60 -15.41 14.26
C ALA A 221 6.55 -14.42 13.58
N ILE A 222 6.97 -13.38 14.32
CA ILE A 222 7.99 -12.42 13.87
C ILE A 222 9.29 -13.16 13.56
N ARG A 223 9.84 -13.94 14.50
CA ARG A 223 11.09 -14.70 14.30
C ARG A 223 10.99 -15.66 13.11
N ARG A 224 9.85 -16.34 12.90
CA ARG A 224 9.65 -17.22 11.73
C ARG A 224 9.63 -16.43 10.41
N ALA A 225 8.93 -15.31 10.37
CA ALA A 225 8.90 -14.44 9.19
C ALA A 225 10.30 -13.92 8.85
N LEU A 226 11.10 -13.59 9.87
CA LEU A 226 12.50 -13.16 9.72
C LEU A 226 13.44 -14.32 9.34
N ALA A 227 13.25 -15.51 9.90
CA ALA A 227 14.09 -16.69 9.66
C ALA A 227 13.92 -17.29 8.25
N GLY A 228 12.76 -17.07 7.62
CA GLY A 228 12.55 -17.39 6.21
C GLY A 228 13.50 -16.64 5.26
N ASN A 229 14.21 -15.63 5.75
CA ASN A 229 15.23 -14.88 5.02
C ASN A 229 16.65 -15.27 5.51
N SER A 230 17.20 -16.35 4.94
CA SER A 230 18.52 -16.90 5.31
C SER A 230 19.67 -15.89 5.19
N GLN A 231 19.55 -14.92 4.28
CA GLN A 231 20.50 -13.81 4.13
C GLN A 231 20.43 -12.82 5.29
N LEU A 232 19.25 -12.63 5.89
CA LEU A 232 19.08 -11.73 7.02
C LEU A 232 19.71 -12.31 8.30
N ARG A 233 19.61 -13.62 8.53
CA ARG A 233 20.30 -14.30 9.63
C ARG A 233 21.81 -14.07 9.57
N LYS A 234 22.41 -14.14 8.37
CA LYS A 234 23.83 -13.85 8.15
C LYS A 234 24.16 -12.37 8.42
N LEU A 235 23.36 -11.46 7.88
CA LEU A 235 23.51 -10.02 8.11
C LEU A 235 23.33 -9.56 9.56
N MET A 236 22.46 -10.23 10.33
CA MET A 236 22.24 -9.94 11.75
C MET A 236 23.44 -10.39 12.59
N LEU A 237 24.02 -11.54 12.25
CA LEU A 237 25.26 -12.04 12.85
C LEU A 237 26.45 -11.13 12.50
N ASP A 238 26.48 -10.59 11.28
CA ASP A 238 27.55 -9.68 10.84
C ASP A 238 27.46 -8.31 11.57
N ASP A 239 26.27 -7.71 11.74
CA ASP A 239 26.09 -6.46 12.52
C ASP A 239 26.46 -6.65 14.02
N GLU A 240 26.10 -7.79 14.63
CA GLU A 240 26.51 -8.10 16.01
C GLU A 240 28.04 -8.19 16.16
N THR A 241 28.75 -8.69 15.14
CA THR A 241 30.23 -8.69 15.14
C THR A 241 30.84 -7.30 14.95
N VAL A 242 30.18 -6.40 14.20
CA VAL A 242 30.64 -5.02 14.01
C VAL A 242 30.44 -4.19 15.28
N ASP A 243 29.26 -4.28 15.92
CA ASP A 243 28.99 -3.57 17.18
C ASP A 243 29.82 -4.12 18.36
N ALA A 244 30.10 -5.43 18.38
CA ALA A 244 31.02 -6.03 19.36
C ALA A 244 32.47 -5.57 19.14
N ASN A 245 32.92 -5.42 17.89
CA ASN A 245 34.26 -4.93 17.56
C ASN A 245 34.43 -3.43 17.81
N GLN A 246 33.42 -2.60 17.56
CA GLN A 246 33.49 -1.16 17.87
C GLN A 246 33.51 -0.90 19.39
N ASN A 247 32.79 -1.70 20.17
CA ASN A 247 32.81 -1.62 21.63
C ASN A 247 34.10 -2.18 22.25
N SER A 248 34.79 -3.13 21.61
CA SER A 248 36.08 -3.64 22.08
C SER A 248 37.24 -2.69 21.74
N ILE A 249 37.22 -2.06 20.56
CA ILE A 249 38.20 -1.01 20.17
C ILE A 249 38.08 0.21 21.11
N SER A 250 36.86 0.70 21.36
CA SER A 250 36.62 1.84 22.25
C SER A 250 37.04 1.56 23.71
N ARG A 251 37.02 0.29 24.14
CA ARG A 251 37.51 -0.13 25.47
C ARG A 251 39.02 -0.33 25.52
N GLN A 252 39.66 -0.74 24.43
CA GLN A 252 41.12 -0.83 24.34
C GLN A 252 41.77 0.56 24.31
N ASP A 253 41.16 1.54 23.64
CA ASP A 253 41.65 2.92 23.62
C ASP A 253 41.45 3.63 24.98
N ALA A 254 40.39 3.30 25.71
CA ALA A 254 40.18 3.79 27.08
C ALA A 254 41.15 3.19 28.12
N GLN A 255 41.84 2.10 27.79
CA GLN A 255 42.82 1.44 28.68
C GLN A 255 44.28 1.84 28.39
N ASN A 256 44.54 2.72 27.42
CA ASN A 256 45.92 3.12 27.08
C ASN A 256 46.13 4.64 27.07
N PRO A 257 46.09 5.32 28.23
CA PRO A 257 46.24 6.78 28.34
C PRO A 257 47.68 7.30 28.05
N LEU A 258 48.63 6.45 27.69
CA LEU A 258 50.06 6.81 27.59
C LEU A 258 50.57 7.10 26.16
N ARG A 259 49.72 7.13 25.13
CA ARG A 259 50.15 7.38 23.73
C ARG A 259 49.90 8.78 23.19
N ALA A 260 49.24 9.67 23.91
CA ALA A 260 48.88 11.02 23.42
C ALA A 260 49.81 12.15 23.89
N GLN A 261 51.01 11.84 24.41
CA GLN A 261 52.04 12.85 24.71
C GLN A 261 53.34 12.50 24.00
N GLY A 262 53.45 12.92 22.74
CA GLY A 262 54.63 12.62 21.95
C GLY A 262 54.72 13.34 20.61
N GLU A 263 54.12 14.52 20.45
CA GLU A 263 54.47 15.44 19.36
C GLU A 263 54.48 16.87 19.90
N LYS A 264 55.68 17.33 20.21
CA LYS A 264 56.09 18.74 20.24
C LYS A 264 57.24 18.89 19.26
#